data_AF-A0A651DN46-F1
#
_entry.id   AF-A0A651DN46-F1
#
_cell.length_a   1.000
_cell.length_b   1.000
_cell.length_c   1.000
_cell.angle_alpha   90.00
_cell.angle_beta   90.00
_cell.angle_gamma   90.00
#
_symmetry.space_group_name_H-M   'P 1'
#
loop_
_entity.id
_entity.type
_entity.pdbx_description
1 polymer ?
#
loop_
_entity_poly.entity_id
_entity_poly.type
_entity_poly.pdbx_seq_one_letter_code
_entity_poly.pdbx_strand_id
1 'polypeptide(L)'
;MITIYTTPSCSSCRKAKKWLDDHKIAYEERNLFNQRITEEDIDRMLENAENGFEDIISTRSKVFKEQSLDVEDMRISELKAFIIDNPSVLKRPIIIDGEKMQVGYNDEEIRVFIPRRLRELIMCMDCPQGENCDYQSALRRYFAEISNKRQSA
;
A
#
# COMPACT_ATOMS: atom_id res chain seq x y z
N MET A 1 9.55 4.43 4.47
CA MET A 1 8.68 5.54 4.02
C MET A 1 7.69 4.89 3.08
N ILE A 2 6.40 5.03 3.38
CA ILE A 2 5.37 4.35 2.61
C ILE A 2 5.27 4.97 1.23
N THR A 3 5.31 4.14 0.18
CA THR A 3 5.03 4.54 -1.20
C THR A 3 3.72 3.90 -1.64
N ILE A 4 2.79 4.68 -2.20
CA ILE A 4 1.54 4.17 -2.76
C ILE A 4 1.47 4.48 -4.25
N TYR A 5 1.36 3.41 -5.06
CA TYR A 5 1.19 3.50 -6.50
C TYR A 5 -0.29 3.54 -6.84
N THR A 6 -0.72 4.61 -7.52
CA THR A 6 -2.14 4.90 -7.78
C THR A 6 -2.38 5.26 -9.24
N THR A 7 -3.67 5.35 -9.60
CA THR A 7 -4.12 6.01 -10.83
C THR A 7 -5.36 6.84 -10.54
N PRO A 8 -5.71 7.80 -11.41
CA PRO A 8 -6.99 8.49 -11.35
C PRO A 8 -8.17 7.51 -11.37
N SER A 9 -9.29 7.93 -10.80
CA SER A 9 -10.58 7.20 -10.81
C SER A 9 -10.61 5.82 -10.13
N CYS A 10 -9.50 5.30 -9.60
CA CYS A 10 -9.43 4.05 -8.84
C CYS A 10 -10.09 4.17 -7.45
N SER A 11 -11.19 3.45 -7.20
CA SER A 11 -11.92 3.47 -5.92
C SER A 11 -11.10 2.91 -4.76
N SER A 12 -10.42 1.77 -4.96
CA SER A 12 -9.53 1.16 -3.97
C SER A 12 -8.37 2.08 -3.58
N CYS A 13 -7.83 2.83 -4.55
CA CYS A 13 -6.76 3.80 -4.31
C CYS A 13 -7.24 4.96 -3.43
N ARG A 14 -8.47 5.45 -3.66
CA ARG A 14 -9.09 6.49 -2.80
C ARG A 14 -9.30 5.98 -1.37
N LYS A 15 -9.74 4.73 -1.21
CA LYS A 15 -9.91 4.10 0.11
C LYS A 15 -8.58 3.96 0.84
N ALA A 16 -7.54 3.45 0.17
CA ALA A 16 -6.19 3.30 0.74
C ALA A 16 -5.60 4.64 1.21
N LYS A 17 -5.64 5.68 0.36
CA LYS A 17 -5.16 7.02 0.73
C LYS A 17 -5.94 7.59 1.89
N LYS A 18 -7.27 7.54 1.84
CA LYS A 18 -8.11 7.97 2.96
C LYS A 18 -7.76 7.25 4.26
N TRP A 19 -7.53 5.93 4.21
CA TRP A 19 -7.12 5.18 5.38
C TRP A 19 -5.77 5.67 5.91
N LEU A 20 -4.75 5.86 5.06
CA LEU A 20 -3.45 6.39 5.49
C LEU A 20 -3.57 7.79 6.10
N ASP A 21 -4.38 8.66 5.49
CA ASP A 21 -4.66 10.03 5.96
C ASP A 21 -5.36 10.02 7.33
N ASP A 22 -6.43 9.23 7.48
CA ASP A 22 -7.19 9.07 8.72
C ASP A 22 -6.30 8.56 9.87
N HIS A 23 -5.28 7.75 9.53
CA HIS A 23 -4.32 7.22 10.48
C HIS A 23 -3.07 8.10 10.67
N LYS A 24 -3.03 9.28 10.03
CA LYS A 24 -1.89 10.21 10.01
C LYS A 24 -0.56 9.54 9.65
N ILE A 25 -0.60 8.55 8.77
CA ILE A 25 0.58 7.85 8.28
C ILE A 25 1.09 8.61 7.06
N ALA A 26 2.35 9.08 7.12
CA ALA A 26 2.97 9.76 6.00
C ALA A 26 3.28 8.76 4.87
N TYR A 27 2.95 9.15 3.64
CA TYR A 27 3.24 8.38 2.44
C TYR A 27 3.60 9.31 1.27
N GLU A 28 4.27 8.74 0.28
CA GLU A 28 4.49 9.33 -1.03
C GLU A 28 3.54 8.69 -2.05
N GLU A 29 2.75 9.50 -2.75
CA GLU A 29 1.89 9.02 -3.85
C GLU A 29 2.65 9.06 -5.18
N ARG A 30 2.79 7.88 -5.81
CA ARG A 30 3.26 7.75 -7.19
C ARG A 30 2.08 7.47 -8.11
N ASN A 31 1.62 8.51 -8.81
CA ASN A 31 0.50 8.39 -9.74
C ASN A 31 1.01 7.88 -11.10
N LEU A 32 0.73 6.61 -11.41
CA LEU A 32 1.16 5.91 -12.63
C LEU A 32 0.60 6.50 -13.93
N PHE A 33 -0.38 7.41 -13.86
CA PHE A 33 -0.90 8.12 -15.04
C PHE A 33 -0.02 9.32 -15.42
N ASN A 34 0.57 10.00 -14.43
CA ASN A 34 1.37 11.21 -14.66
C ASN A 34 2.87 10.97 -14.52
N GLN A 35 3.26 10.01 -13.67
CA GLN A 35 4.63 9.64 -13.39
C GLN A 35 4.88 8.26 -13.99
N ARG A 36 5.90 8.17 -14.85
CA ARG A 36 6.33 6.87 -15.37
C ARG A 36 6.84 6.00 -14.23
N ILE A 37 6.43 4.74 -14.25
CA ILE A 37 7.05 3.71 -13.42
C ILE A 37 8.46 3.43 -13.92
N THR A 38 9.37 3.13 -13.00
CA THR A 38 10.78 2.81 -13.29
C THR A 38 11.04 1.32 -13.10
N GLU A 39 12.16 0.81 -13.61
CA GLU A 39 12.58 -0.56 -13.32
C GLU A 39 12.80 -0.77 -11.82
N GLU A 40 13.35 0.23 -11.12
CA GLU A 40 13.57 0.19 -9.68
C GLU A 40 12.26 0.10 -8.90
N ASP A 41 11.19 0.73 -9.37
CA ASP A 41 9.86 0.57 -8.76
C ASP A 41 9.36 -0.86 -8.89
N ILE A 42 9.55 -1.47 -10.06
CA ILE A 42 9.14 -2.85 -10.34
C ILE A 42 9.98 -3.82 -9.50
N ASP A 43 11.29 -3.60 -9.40
CA ASP A 43 12.17 -4.41 -8.56
C ASP A 43 11.74 -4.38 -7.10
N ARG A 44 11.43 -3.20 -6.56
CA ARG A 44 10.89 -3.07 -5.20
C ARG A 44 9.58 -3.82 -5.02
N MET A 45 8.70 -3.83 -6.02
CA MET A 45 7.47 -4.61 -5.97
C MET A 45 7.76 -6.11 -5.95
N LEU A 46 8.70 -6.58 -6.78
CA LEU A 46 9.06 -8.00 -6.88
C LEU A 46 9.82 -8.52 -5.67
N GLU A 47 10.68 -7.71 -5.06
CA GLU A 47 11.36 -8.03 -3.79
C GLU A 47 10.38 -8.31 -2.66
N ASN A 48 9.18 -7.74 -2.72
CA ASN A 48 8.13 -7.88 -1.72
C ASN A 48 6.97 -8.79 -2.16
N ALA A 49 7.05 -9.38 -3.36
CA ALA A 49 6.04 -10.28 -3.89
C ALA A 49 6.36 -11.73 -3.49
N GLU A 50 5.34 -12.51 -3.14
CA GLU A 50 5.48 -13.93 -2.82
C GLU A 50 5.49 -14.77 -4.11
N ASN A 51 4.65 -14.39 -5.09
CA ASN A 51 4.47 -15.07 -6.37
C ASN A 51 5.02 -14.23 -7.55
N GLY A 52 5.93 -13.30 -7.27
CA GLY A 52 6.57 -12.45 -8.28
C GLY A 52 5.57 -11.60 -9.08
N PHE A 53 5.61 -11.71 -10.40
CA PHE A 53 4.79 -10.89 -11.30
C PHE A 53 3.28 -11.15 -11.18
N GLU A 54 2.87 -12.35 -10.77
CA GLU A 54 1.45 -12.69 -10.59
C GLU A 54 0.78 -11.83 -9.50
N ASP A 55 1.55 -11.42 -8.49
CA ASP A 55 1.04 -10.60 -7.41
C ASP A 55 0.75 -9.18 -7.90
N ILE A 56 1.54 -8.66 -8.84
CA ILE A 56 1.53 -7.24 -9.22
C ILE A 56 0.84 -6.98 -10.56
N ILE A 57 0.76 -7.97 -11.46
CA ILE A 57 0.09 -7.86 -12.75
C ILE A 57 -1.38 -8.26 -12.65
N SER A 58 -2.27 -7.42 -13.19
CA SER A 58 -3.66 -7.76 -13.43
C SER A 58 -3.79 -8.51 -14.76
N THR A 59 -3.76 -9.85 -14.72
CA THR A 59 -4.01 -10.74 -15.89
C THR A 59 -5.39 -10.52 -16.53
N ARG A 60 -6.33 -9.88 -15.80
CA ARG A 60 -7.64 -9.48 -16.32
C ARG A 60 -7.61 -8.22 -17.19
N SER A 61 -6.49 -7.51 -17.25
CA SER A 61 -6.39 -6.26 -18.00
C SER A 61 -6.53 -6.51 -19.49
N LYS A 62 -7.12 -5.52 -20.19
CA LYS A 62 -7.39 -5.62 -21.62
C LYS A 62 -6.10 -5.83 -22.43
N VAL A 63 -5.06 -5.05 -22.11
CA VAL A 63 -3.74 -5.13 -22.78
C VAL A 63 -3.13 -6.52 -22.63
N PHE A 64 -3.17 -7.10 -21.42
CA PHE A 64 -2.61 -8.42 -21.16
C PHE A 64 -3.33 -9.51 -21.97
N LYS A 65 -4.66 -9.43 -22.06
CA LYS A 65 -5.48 -10.37 -22.86
C LYS A 65 -5.29 -10.19 -24.36
N GLU A 66 -5.26 -8.95 -24.85
CA GLU A 66 -5.14 -8.66 -26.28
C GLU A 66 -3.81 -9.12 -26.87
N GLN A 67 -2.74 -9.05 -26.08
CA GLN A 67 -1.42 -9.53 -26.48
C GLN A 67 -1.20 -11.02 -26.23
N SER A 68 -2.19 -11.73 -25.65
CA SER A 68 -2.13 -13.16 -25.33
C SER A 68 -0.84 -13.53 -24.59
N LEU A 69 -0.43 -12.65 -23.66
CA LEU A 69 0.77 -12.85 -22.87
C LEU A 69 0.50 -13.87 -21.77
N ASP A 70 1.51 -14.67 -21.47
CA ASP A 70 1.59 -15.48 -20.28
C ASP A 70 2.77 -14.99 -19.43
N VAL A 71 2.54 -14.79 -18.14
CA VAL A 71 3.59 -14.34 -17.23
C VAL A 71 4.66 -15.42 -17.06
N GLU A 72 4.28 -16.69 -17.12
CA GLU A 72 5.19 -17.83 -16.92
C GLU A 72 6.13 -18.04 -18.13
N ASP A 73 5.72 -17.65 -19.33
CA ASP A 73 6.46 -17.87 -20.57
C ASP A 73 7.42 -16.74 -20.95
N MET A 74 7.34 -15.58 -20.28
CA MET A 74 8.14 -14.39 -20.60
C MET A 74 9.39 -14.26 -19.73
N ARG A 75 10.46 -13.70 -20.30
CA ARG A 75 11.64 -13.35 -19.51
C ARG A 75 11.33 -12.18 -18.58
N ILE A 76 11.98 -12.15 -17.41
CA ILE A 76 11.84 -11.06 -16.43
C ILE A 76 12.06 -9.68 -17.06
N SER A 77 13.09 -9.53 -17.90
CA SER A 77 13.37 -8.26 -18.59
C SER A 77 12.26 -7.83 -19.56
N GLU A 78 11.60 -8.79 -20.21
CA GLU A 78 10.50 -8.51 -21.14
C GLU A 78 9.24 -8.10 -20.38
N LEU A 79 8.96 -8.74 -19.25
CA LEU A 79 7.85 -8.36 -18.36
C LEU A 79 8.04 -6.97 -17.76
N LYS A 80 9.26 -6.64 -17.31
CA LYS A 80 9.59 -5.29 -16.82
C LYS A 80 9.36 -4.24 -17.90
N ALA A 81 9.92 -4.44 -19.09
CA ALA A 81 9.73 -3.52 -20.22
C ALA A 81 8.24 -3.36 -20.56
N PHE A 82 7.50 -4.47 -20.60
CA PHE A 82 6.07 -4.47 -20.84
C PHE A 82 5.29 -3.66 -19.79
N ILE A 83 5.61 -3.79 -18.51
CA ILE A 83 4.98 -3.01 -17.42
C ILE A 83 5.28 -1.51 -17.57
N ILE A 84 6.52 -1.15 -17.93
CA ILE A 84 6.91 0.26 -18.13
C ILE A 84 6.13 0.89 -19.27
N ASP A 85 5.95 0.15 -20.37
CA ASP A 85 5.16 0.60 -21.52
C ASP A 85 3.65 0.58 -21.24
N ASN A 86 3.20 -0.30 -20.34
CA ASN A 86 1.79 -0.54 -20.05
C ASN A 86 1.48 -0.51 -18.54
N PRO A 87 1.74 0.60 -17.81
CA PRO A 87 1.62 0.64 -16.35
C PRO A 87 0.19 0.37 -15.84
N SER A 88 -0.81 0.52 -16.72
CA SER A 88 -2.21 0.18 -16.43
C SER A 88 -2.44 -1.32 -16.16
N VAL A 89 -1.49 -2.18 -16.56
CA VAL A 89 -1.52 -3.62 -16.30
C VAL A 89 -1.35 -3.94 -14.82
N LEU A 90 -0.74 -3.05 -14.04
CA LEU A 90 -0.52 -3.27 -12.62
C LEU A 90 -1.86 -3.29 -11.85
N LYS A 91 -1.93 -4.20 -10.88
CA LYS A 91 -2.95 -4.16 -9.82
C LYS A 91 -2.77 -2.87 -9.02
N ARG A 92 -3.87 -2.33 -8.49
CA ARG A 92 -3.90 -0.99 -7.87
C ARG A 92 -4.86 -0.94 -6.66
N PRO A 93 -4.50 -0.20 -5.60
CA PRO A 93 -3.19 0.39 -5.36
C PRO A 93 -2.13 -0.70 -5.08
N ILE A 94 -0.84 -0.37 -5.19
CA ILE A 94 0.24 -1.14 -4.58
C ILE A 94 0.85 -0.24 -3.50
N ILE A 95 0.96 -0.74 -2.28
CA ILE A 95 1.49 0.01 -1.13
C ILE A 95 2.73 -0.72 -0.63
N ILE A 96 3.86 -0.01 -0.52
CA ILE A 96 5.14 -0.58 -0.06
C ILE A 96 5.69 0.24 1.10
N ASP A 97 6.14 -0.43 2.17
CA ASP A 97 6.92 0.16 3.26
C ASP A 97 8.01 -0.80 3.75
N GLY A 98 9.23 -0.65 3.24
CA GLY A 98 10.32 -1.58 3.51
C GLY A 98 10.01 -2.95 2.91
N GLU A 99 9.94 -3.97 3.77
CA GLU A 99 9.62 -5.37 3.45
C GLU A 99 8.12 -5.69 3.46
N LYS A 100 7.27 -4.66 3.60
CA LYS A 100 5.81 -4.84 3.59
C LYS A 100 5.26 -4.37 2.25
N MET A 101 4.51 -5.24 1.60
CA MET A 101 3.70 -4.88 0.45
C MET A 101 2.24 -5.28 0.64
N GLN A 102 1.33 -4.44 0.15
CA GLN A 102 -0.06 -4.80 -0.05
C GLN A 102 -0.48 -4.46 -1.47
N VAL A 103 -1.18 -5.40 -2.11
CA VAL A 103 -1.74 -5.21 -3.44
C VAL A 103 -3.27 -5.16 -3.35
N GLY A 104 -3.85 -4.09 -3.87
CA GLY A 104 -5.26 -3.79 -3.69
C GLY A 104 -5.54 -3.10 -2.36
N TYR A 105 -6.82 -3.05 -1.97
CA TYR A 105 -7.25 -2.48 -0.69
C TYR A 105 -8.11 -3.49 0.05
N ASN A 106 -7.73 -3.76 1.29
CA ASN A 106 -8.50 -4.53 2.26
C ASN A 106 -8.34 -3.85 3.64
N ASP A 107 -9.47 -3.61 4.32
CA ASP A 107 -9.55 -2.87 5.60
C ASP A 107 -8.81 -3.54 6.77
N GLU A 108 -8.58 -4.84 6.69
CA GLU A 108 -7.85 -5.61 7.71
C GLU A 108 -6.37 -5.68 7.38
N GLU A 109 -6.03 -6.08 6.15
CA GLU A 109 -4.64 -6.22 5.72
C GLU A 109 -3.87 -4.90 5.74
N ILE A 110 -4.52 -3.76 5.44
CA ILE A 110 -3.84 -2.45 5.43
C ILE A 110 -3.30 -2.03 6.81
N ARG A 111 -3.78 -2.68 7.88
CA ARG A 111 -3.30 -2.44 9.25
C ARG A 111 -1.84 -2.83 9.46
N VAL A 112 -1.21 -3.57 8.53
CA VAL A 112 0.24 -3.85 8.56
C VAL A 112 1.09 -2.58 8.55
N PHE A 113 0.56 -1.48 7.98
CA PHE A 113 1.21 -0.17 7.90
C PHE A 113 1.01 0.68 9.17
N ILE A 114 0.27 0.19 10.17
CA ILE A 114 0.13 0.88 11.45
C ILE A 114 1.51 1.02 12.15
N PRO A 115 1.86 2.23 12.65
CA PRO A 115 3.06 2.42 13.46
C PRO A 115 3.08 1.53 14.69
N ARG A 116 4.25 1.02 15.07
CA ARG A 116 4.42 0.10 16.21
C ARG A 116 3.73 0.61 17.49
N ARG A 117 3.88 1.88 17.81
CA ARG A 117 3.26 2.49 19.01
C ARG A 117 1.73 2.45 18.98
N LEU A 118 1.11 2.72 17.83
CA LEU A 118 -0.34 2.61 17.68
C LEU A 118 -0.79 1.14 17.76
N ARG A 119 -0.01 0.21 17.19
CA ARG A 119 -0.27 -1.25 17.32
C ARG A 119 -0.25 -1.69 18.79
N GLU A 120 0.72 -1.24 19.58
CA GLU A 120 0.81 -1.51 21.02
C GLU A 120 -0.42 -1.00 21.79
N LEU A 121 -0.92 0.19 21.45
CA LEU A 121 -2.13 0.76 22.07
C LEU A 121 -3.40 -0.03 21.71
N ILE A 122 -3.51 -0.50 20.47
CA ILE A 122 -4.67 -1.29 20.00
C ILE A 122 -4.67 -2.69 20.64
N MET A 123 -3.50 -3.29 20.86
CA MET A 123 -3.34 -4.63 21.45
C MET A 123 -3.34 -4.64 22.99
N CYS A 124 -3.53 -3.49 23.64
CA CYS A 124 -3.49 -3.39 25.10
C CYS A 124 -4.66 -4.18 25.71
N MET A 125 -4.36 -5.27 26.41
CA MET A 125 -5.39 -6.08 27.11
C MET A 125 -5.89 -5.40 28.39
N ASP A 126 -5.06 -4.54 28.99
CA ASP A 126 -5.35 -3.85 30.24
C ASP A 126 -5.50 -2.35 29.99
N CYS A 127 -6.74 -1.86 29.97
CA CYS A 127 -7.01 -0.43 29.93
C CYS A 127 -6.88 0.12 31.36
N PRO A 128 -5.94 1.03 31.67
CA PRO A 128 -5.63 1.45 33.04
C PRO A 128 -6.76 2.21 33.75
N GLN A 129 -7.88 2.46 33.05
CA GLN A 129 -8.99 3.31 33.51
C GLN A 129 -10.36 2.59 33.50
N GLY A 130 -10.41 1.29 33.23
CA GLY A 130 -11.67 0.54 33.19
C GLY A 130 -12.63 0.92 32.06
N GLU A 131 -12.20 1.77 31.12
CA GLU A 131 -12.93 2.06 29.89
C GLU A 131 -12.81 0.89 28.91
N ASN A 132 -13.88 0.60 28.17
CA ASN A 132 -13.84 -0.35 27.05
C ASN A 132 -12.74 0.09 26.08
N CYS A 133 -11.68 -0.71 25.97
CA CYS A 133 -10.59 -0.46 25.03
C CYS A 133 -11.08 -0.77 23.61
N ASP A 134 -11.82 0.18 23.03
CA ASP A 134 -12.20 0.11 21.62
C ASP A 134 -11.13 0.76 20.73
N TYR A 135 -11.13 0.35 19.46
CA TYR A 135 -10.18 0.83 18.44
C TYR A 135 -10.17 2.37 18.34
N GLN A 136 -11.33 3.00 18.46
CA GLN A 136 -11.49 4.45 18.36
C GLN A 136 -10.82 5.18 19.53
N SER A 137 -10.91 4.62 20.73
CA SER A 137 -10.30 5.15 21.94
C SER A 137 -8.77 5.04 21.89
N ALA A 138 -8.24 3.91 21.40
CA ALA A 138 -6.81 3.75 21.15
C ALA A 138 -6.28 4.77 20.12
N LEU A 139 -6.99 4.97 19.01
CA LEU A 139 -6.65 5.97 18.01
C LEU A 139 -6.66 7.40 18.57
N ARG A 140 -7.70 7.78 19.31
CA ARG A 140 -7.80 9.10 19.96
C ARG A 140 -6.60 9.37 20.87
N ARG A 141 -6.24 8.40 21.72
CA ARG A 141 -5.09 8.51 22.63
C ARG A 141 -3.78 8.68 21.86
N TYR A 142 -3.54 7.86 20.85
CA TYR A 142 -2.34 7.95 20.02
C TYR A 142 -2.20 9.32 19.34
N PHE A 143 -3.29 9.83 18.75
CA PHE A 143 -3.24 11.13 18.08
C PHE A 143 -3.14 12.30 19.04
N ALA A 144 -3.68 12.19 20.26
CA ALA A 144 -3.44 13.18 21.32
C ALA A 144 -1.95 13.21 21.71
N GLU A 145 -1.32 12.04 21.91
CA GLU A 145 0.12 11.93 22.21
C GLU A 145 0.99 12.57 21.11
N ILE A 146 0.71 12.29 19.83
CA ILE A 146 1.46 12.88 18.70
C ILE A 146 1.30 14.39 18.64
N SER A 147 0.08 14.89 18.83
CA SER A 147 -0.21 16.33 18.72
C SER A 147 0.50 17.12 19.81
N ASN A 148 0.54 16.60 21.04
CA ASN A 148 1.23 17.23 22.16
C ASN A 148 2.76 17.27 21.96
N LYS A 149 3.36 16.20 21.42
CA LYS A 149 4.81 16.16 21.11
C LYS A 149 5.22 17.17 20.03
N ARG A 150 4.34 17.44 19.05
CA ARG A 150 4.59 18.44 18.00
C ARG A 150 4.48 19.89 18.48
N GLN A 151 3.80 20.15 19.60
CA GLN A 151 3.67 21.49 20.20
C GLN A 151 4.77 21.81 21.22
N SER A 152 5.55 20.79 21.63
CA SER A 152 6.61 20.90 22.63
C SER A 152 8.02 20.77 22.03
N ALA A 153 8.12 20.76 20.70
CA ALA A 153 9.35 20.76 19.90
C ALA A 153 9.34 21.97 18.96
#